data_AF-A0A6G8CSI0-F1
#
_entry.id   AF-A0A6G8CSI0-F1
#
_cell.length_a   1.000
_cell.length_b   1.000
_cell.length_c   1.000
_cell.angle_alpha   90.00
_cell.angle_beta   90.00
_cell.angle_gamma   90.00
#
_symmetry.space_group_name_H-M   'P 1'
#
loop_
_entity.id
_entity.type
_entity.pdbx_description
1 polymer ?
#
loop_
_entity_poly.entity_id
_entity_poly.type
_entity_poly.pdbx_seq_one_letter_code
_entity_poly.pdbx_strand_id
1 'polypeptide(L)'
;MTILAGDIRLARSLRMVDRPEGGGPPSAQLMTTGRSNEIFPDISEETRTVGRVEIYQIHGVLRNTDKTPFTGTNVIVSKPPDDPRVSCAILTLKNPFATRADIAKRMESGMNAASEFSGYLLENHWATMPAIQILQRPEGTPPAIGRTYVLVYNEGVAGERRQRIKIKATSSLIRKYTDTSGSKAEDFDALVTTCELFDSLTFDFPGSPPVRTFTRGATKTLLRETMYTDAGLFYSASKLTKATTLLDNWIETESVYVQVVPNSKGEVSTTDQRPTAKQTLLLASSPRQVEAATTLHTRRIKIAEENAGTVFLADLKPLPQPGSVFIDYWALGQLYRIYDDGAVQLKGSGSGTVNYLTGTLLIGLKAVPDIGSTICITFASPLSFTNRSAQGPQVRAPEYSWIVEGDSDLDRIVPSTLIIGYTSGGTVYTVIDNGTGKLTGDGSGVVDYPSRSVLLRPAHMPDAGAQLQIDCELEALVTEIIAAPGSPDAAGIIHFQTAQVPAAGTFQLTYVVSRAVSSSSGAQLTTTTASKTTDITYTSRSVPEYYEPAAGTGVPYVNWPRSTAG
;
A
#
# COMPACT_ATOMS: atom_id res chain seq x y z
N MET A 1 13.05 -49.64 56.10
CA MET A 1 13.24 -48.27 56.63
C MET A 1 12.72 -47.32 55.56
N THR A 2 12.21 -46.16 55.94
CA THR A 2 11.51 -45.25 55.02
C THR A 2 12.44 -44.66 53.95
N ILE A 3 11.94 -44.51 52.72
CA ILE A 3 12.60 -43.75 51.65
C ILE A 3 12.77 -42.30 52.12
N LEU A 4 14.00 -41.78 52.14
CA LEU A 4 14.29 -40.41 52.53
C LEU A 4 14.33 -39.49 51.31
N ALA A 5 14.03 -38.21 51.49
CA ALA A 5 14.03 -37.22 50.41
C ALA A 5 15.39 -37.08 49.69
N GLY A 6 16.50 -37.45 50.37
CA GLY A 6 17.85 -37.42 49.79
C GLY A 6 18.22 -38.63 48.92
N ASP A 7 17.36 -39.66 48.88
CA ASP A 7 17.60 -40.91 48.14
C ASP A 7 17.22 -40.79 46.66
N ILE A 8 16.37 -39.83 46.30
CA ILE A 8 15.97 -39.54 44.92
C ILE A 8 16.95 -38.55 44.33
N ARG A 9 17.68 -38.98 43.29
CA ARG A 9 18.67 -38.13 42.61
C ARG A 9 18.57 -38.25 41.10
N LEU A 10 19.01 -37.20 40.39
CA LEU A 10 19.14 -37.22 38.93
C LEU A 10 20.55 -37.72 38.56
N ALA A 11 20.62 -38.68 37.66
CA ALA A 11 21.86 -39.20 37.09
C ALA A 11 22.02 -38.75 35.64
N ARG A 12 23.27 -38.54 35.22
CA ARG A 12 23.61 -38.27 33.81
C ARG A 12 23.44 -39.52 32.97
N SER A 13 23.08 -39.36 31.70
CA SER A 13 23.20 -40.45 30.71
C SER A 13 24.67 -40.83 30.49
N LEU A 14 24.92 -42.06 30.04
CA LEU A 14 26.28 -42.54 29.72
C LEU A 14 27.03 -41.59 28.78
N ARG A 15 26.32 -41.02 27.79
CA ARG A 15 26.85 -40.05 26.84
C ARG A 15 25.97 -38.79 26.81
N MET A 16 26.28 -37.83 27.67
CA MET A 16 25.53 -36.58 27.76
C MET A 16 26.02 -35.54 26.73
N VAL A 17 25.81 -35.82 25.45
CA VAL A 17 26.25 -34.97 24.33
C VAL A 17 25.10 -34.75 23.34
N ASP A 18 24.98 -33.55 22.77
CA ASP A 18 24.01 -33.26 21.71
C ASP A 18 24.53 -33.72 20.33
N ARG A 19 24.76 -35.02 20.19
CA ARG A 19 25.09 -35.71 18.93
C ARG A 19 24.13 -36.89 18.76
N PRO A 20 23.96 -37.46 17.56
CA PRO A 20 23.06 -38.60 17.33
C PRO A 20 23.27 -39.78 18.30
N GLU A 21 24.52 -40.01 18.73
CA GLU A 21 24.91 -41.05 19.69
C GLU A 21 24.72 -40.67 21.18
N GLY A 22 24.24 -39.45 21.46
CA GLY A 22 23.98 -38.98 22.82
C GLY A 22 22.82 -39.73 23.46
N GLY A 23 22.89 -39.99 24.77
CA GLY A 23 21.90 -40.75 25.53
C GLY A 23 22.47 -42.04 26.11
N GLY A 24 21.59 -43.03 26.29
CA GLY A 24 21.92 -44.34 26.83
C GLY A 24 21.67 -44.50 28.34
N PRO A 25 22.12 -45.63 28.93
CA PRO A 25 21.76 -46.02 30.29
C PRO A 25 22.23 -45.01 31.35
N PRO A 26 21.64 -45.04 32.56
CA PRO A 26 22.05 -44.18 33.65
C PRO A 26 23.52 -44.43 34.01
N SER A 27 24.31 -43.37 34.06
CA SER A 27 25.69 -43.42 34.53
C SER A 27 25.75 -43.37 36.06
N ALA A 28 26.89 -43.77 36.63
CA ALA A 28 27.15 -43.63 38.06
C ALA A 28 27.38 -42.16 38.49
N GLN A 29 27.51 -41.23 37.52
CA GLN A 29 27.70 -39.81 37.77
C GLN A 29 26.36 -39.13 38.06
N LEU A 30 26.20 -38.75 39.32
CA LEU A 30 25.03 -38.03 39.80
C LEU A 30 25.18 -36.54 39.52
N MET A 31 24.07 -35.90 39.18
CA MET A 31 23.99 -34.46 39.06
C MET A 31 23.99 -33.83 40.46
N THR A 32 24.78 -32.77 40.63
CA THR A 32 24.82 -32.03 41.90
C THR A 32 23.63 -31.07 41.93
N THR A 33 22.86 -31.08 43.02
CA THR A 33 21.75 -30.14 43.21
C THR A 33 22.25 -28.70 43.27
N GLY A 34 21.58 -27.80 42.54
CA GLY A 34 21.80 -26.34 42.63
C GLY A 34 23.00 -25.78 41.86
N ARG A 35 23.75 -26.58 41.08
CA ARG A 35 24.80 -26.06 40.19
C ARG A 35 24.20 -25.61 38.86
N SER A 36 24.61 -24.42 38.40
CA SER A 36 24.24 -23.92 37.07
C SER A 36 24.92 -24.73 35.97
N ASN A 37 24.27 -24.84 34.82
CA ASN A 37 24.81 -25.39 33.57
C ASN A 37 25.24 -26.87 33.63
N GLU A 38 24.64 -27.63 34.55
CA GLU A 38 24.95 -29.05 34.72
C GLU A 38 24.23 -29.96 33.70
N ILE A 39 23.07 -29.50 33.19
CA ILE A 39 22.25 -30.20 32.17
C ILE A 39 22.51 -29.64 30.77
N PHE A 40 22.39 -28.32 30.61
CA PHE A 40 22.58 -27.63 29.34
C PHE A 40 23.80 -26.72 29.46
N PRO A 41 24.69 -26.69 28.46
CA PRO A 41 25.74 -25.69 28.39
C PRO A 41 25.16 -24.29 28.11
N ASP A 42 25.99 -23.25 28.27
CA ASP A 42 25.58 -21.89 27.90
C ASP A 42 25.27 -21.79 26.40
N ILE A 43 24.25 -21.00 26.07
CA ILE A 43 23.77 -20.82 24.70
C ILE A 43 24.72 -19.89 23.94
N SER A 44 25.18 -20.30 22.75
CA SER A 44 26.01 -19.47 21.88
C SER A 44 25.19 -18.41 21.11
N GLU A 45 25.82 -17.30 20.70
CA GLU A 45 25.16 -16.25 19.90
C GLU A 45 24.67 -16.77 18.54
N GLU A 46 25.40 -17.71 17.95
CA GLU A 46 24.99 -18.41 16.73
C GLU A 46 23.69 -19.19 16.95
N THR A 47 23.63 -19.97 18.03
CA THR A 47 22.43 -20.74 18.41
C THR A 47 21.23 -19.81 18.64
N ARG A 48 21.48 -18.61 19.17
CA ARG A 48 20.45 -17.59 19.38
C ARG A 48 19.93 -16.96 18.08
N THR A 49 20.76 -16.90 17.04
CA THR A 49 20.41 -16.29 15.75
C THR A 49 19.72 -17.29 14.82
N VAL A 50 20.26 -18.50 14.71
CA VAL A 50 19.78 -19.53 13.78
C VAL A 50 18.60 -20.32 14.37
N GLY A 51 18.54 -20.42 15.70
CA GLY A 51 17.61 -21.31 16.40
C GLY A 51 18.05 -22.78 16.27
N ARG A 52 18.33 -23.43 17.40
CA ARG A 52 18.74 -24.84 17.46
C ARG A 52 17.91 -25.58 18.49
N VAL A 53 17.71 -26.89 18.28
CA VAL A 53 17.09 -27.80 19.25
C VAL A 53 18.20 -28.65 19.86
N GLU A 54 18.39 -28.53 21.18
CA GLU A 54 19.32 -29.34 21.95
C GLU A 54 18.57 -30.37 22.79
N ILE A 55 18.99 -31.63 22.72
CA ILE A 55 18.29 -32.74 23.37
C ILE A 55 19.25 -33.46 24.30
N TYR A 56 18.90 -33.48 25.59
CA TYR A 56 19.64 -34.19 26.63
C TYR A 56 18.74 -35.18 27.37
N GLN A 57 19.31 -36.31 27.77
CA GLN A 57 18.61 -37.35 28.52
C GLN A 57 19.12 -37.38 29.97
N ILE A 58 18.17 -37.33 30.91
CA ILE A 58 18.42 -37.44 32.35
C ILE A 58 17.63 -38.61 32.92
N HIS A 59 18.15 -39.23 33.97
CA HIS A 59 17.53 -40.38 34.63
C HIS A 59 17.25 -40.09 36.10
N GLY A 60 16.02 -40.33 36.55
CA GLY A 60 15.71 -40.38 37.98
C GLY A 60 16.17 -41.72 38.56
N VAL A 61 17.09 -41.70 39.53
CA VAL A 61 17.63 -42.89 40.17
C VAL A 61 17.32 -42.84 41.67
N LEU A 62 16.77 -43.94 42.19
CA LEU A 62 16.62 -44.15 43.62
C LEU A 62 17.87 -44.86 44.14
N ARG A 63 18.60 -44.22 45.07
CA ARG A 63 19.75 -44.83 45.75
C ARG A 63 19.34 -45.33 47.12
N ASN A 64 18.62 -46.45 47.15
CA ASN A 64 18.32 -47.20 48.36
C ASN A 64 18.37 -48.71 48.03
N THR A 65 18.83 -49.52 48.98
CA THR A 65 18.89 -50.99 48.88
C THR A 65 17.63 -51.67 49.42
N ASP A 66 16.67 -50.90 49.94
CA ASP A 66 15.38 -51.40 50.43
C ASP A 66 14.48 -51.90 49.28
N LYS A 67 13.63 -52.90 49.56
CA LYS A 67 12.69 -53.53 48.62
C LYS A 67 11.29 -52.92 48.68
N THR A 68 11.10 -51.88 49.48
CA THR A 68 9.81 -51.17 49.62
C THR A 68 9.35 -50.63 48.25
N PRO A 69 8.11 -50.88 47.82
CA PRO A 69 7.62 -50.46 46.51
C PRO A 69 7.63 -48.93 46.37
N PHE A 70 8.34 -48.45 45.37
CA PHE A 70 8.43 -47.03 45.03
C PHE A 70 7.34 -46.67 44.02
N THR A 71 6.22 -46.12 44.49
CA THR A 71 5.06 -45.75 43.66
C THR A 71 4.87 -44.24 43.60
N GLY A 72 4.61 -43.68 42.42
CA GLY A 72 4.09 -42.31 42.26
C GLY A 72 5.13 -41.19 42.22
N THR A 73 6.30 -41.39 41.60
CA THR A 73 7.27 -40.30 41.40
C THR A 73 6.90 -39.42 40.21
N ASN A 74 6.86 -38.12 40.45
CA ASN A 74 6.61 -37.11 39.43
C ASN A 74 7.83 -36.21 39.27
N VAL A 75 8.08 -35.77 38.03
CA VAL A 75 9.10 -34.76 37.71
C VAL A 75 8.37 -33.53 37.21
N ILE A 76 8.74 -32.36 37.72
CA ILE A 76 8.13 -31.08 37.34
C ILE A 76 9.22 -30.10 36.89
N VAL A 77 8.85 -29.22 35.95
CA VAL A 77 9.64 -28.01 35.63
C VAL A 77 9.06 -26.89 36.49
N SER A 78 9.82 -26.42 37.47
CA SER A 78 9.33 -25.43 38.44
C SER A 78 9.44 -23.98 37.97
N LYS A 79 10.49 -23.65 37.20
CA LYS A 79 10.72 -22.30 36.66
C LYS A 79 11.09 -22.40 35.17
N PRO A 80 10.26 -21.87 34.25
CA PRO A 80 10.63 -21.77 32.84
C PRO A 80 11.77 -20.74 32.64
N PRO A 81 12.49 -20.79 31.51
CA PRO A 81 13.55 -19.83 31.20
C PRO A 81 13.10 -18.36 31.28
N ASP A 82 14.00 -17.47 31.70
CA ASP A 82 13.71 -16.03 31.78
C ASP A 82 13.73 -15.34 30.40
N ASP A 83 14.45 -15.89 29.42
CA ASP A 83 14.47 -15.40 28.03
C ASP A 83 13.24 -15.93 27.24
N PRO A 84 12.39 -15.05 26.66
CA PRO A 84 11.21 -15.45 25.90
C PRO A 84 11.52 -16.22 24.61
N ARG A 85 12.76 -16.20 24.12
CA ARG A 85 13.18 -16.93 22.92
C ARG A 85 13.62 -18.37 23.21
N VAL A 86 13.70 -18.76 24.48
CA VAL A 86 14.15 -20.09 24.89
C VAL A 86 12.96 -20.86 25.46
N SER A 87 12.54 -21.91 24.76
CA SER A 87 11.52 -22.85 25.22
C SER A 87 12.17 -24.12 25.78
N CYS A 88 11.62 -24.63 26.89
CA CYS A 88 12.02 -25.90 27.48
C CYS A 88 10.83 -26.85 27.56
N ALA A 89 11.00 -28.11 27.14
CA ALA A 89 10.00 -29.14 27.23
C ALA A 89 10.64 -30.46 27.67
N ILE A 90 9.90 -31.25 28.46
CA ILE A 90 10.26 -32.60 28.87
C ILE A 90 9.43 -33.61 28.08
N LEU A 91 10.08 -34.67 27.62
CA LEU A 91 9.48 -35.81 26.91
C LEU A 91 9.88 -37.11 27.62
N THR A 92 8.96 -38.08 27.69
CA THR A 92 9.28 -39.45 28.14
C THR A 92 9.06 -40.46 27.02
N LEU A 93 10.10 -41.24 26.71
CA LEU A 93 9.99 -42.38 25.80
C LEU A 93 9.72 -43.70 26.53
N LYS A 94 9.67 -43.68 27.88
CA LYS A 94 9.61 -44.88 28.73
C LYS A 94 10.69 -45.94 28.40
N ASN A 95 11.76 -45.53 27.71
CA ASN A 95 12.88 -46.38 27.34
C ASN A 95 14.18 -45.76 27.87
N PRO A 96 14.85 -46.37 28.87
CA PRO A 96 16.07 -45.83 29.45
C PRO A 96 17.29 -45.95 28.53
N PHE A 97 17.22 -46.72 27.44
CA PHE A 97 18.33 -46.92 26.50
C PHE A 97 18.20 -46.12 25.21
N ALA A 98 17.20 -45.24 25.10
CA ALA A 98 16.98 -44.44 23.90
C ALA A 98 18.18 -43.53 23.60
N THR A 99 18.51 -43.38 22.32
CA THR A 99 19.50 -42.41 21.84
C THR A 99 18.82 -41.12 21.41
N ARG A 100 19.58 -40.03 21.25
CA ARG A 100 19.10 -38.75 20.72
C ARG A 100 18.41 -38.93 19.35
N ALA A 101 18.92 -39.83 18.51
CA ALA A 101 18.32 -40.14 17.23
C ALA A 101 16.90 -40.73 17.38
N ASP A 102 16.70 -41.62 18.35
CA ASP A 102 15.38 -42.19 18.65
C ASP A 102 14.43 -41.15 19.25
N ILE A 103 14.96 -40.24 20.08
CA ILE A 103 14.21 -39.13 20.67
C ILE A 103 13.74 -38.16 19.58
N ALA A 104 14.66 -37.73 18.70
CA ALA A 104 14.33 -36.85 17.58
C ALA A 104 13.29 -37.49 16.65
N LYS A 105 13.47 -38.78 16.30
CA LYS A 105 12.50 -39.54 15.50
C LYS A 105 11.12 -39.60 16.18
N ARG A 106 11.06 -39.71 17.51
CA ARG A 106 9.81 -39.68 18.26
C ARG A 106 9.17 -38.28 18.28
N MET A 107 9.96 -37.23 18.42
CA MET A 107 9.50 -35.83 18.34
C MET A 107 8.89 -35.55 16.95
N GLU A 108 9.53 -36.03 15.89
CA GLU A 108 9.03 -35.95 14.51
C GLU A 108 7.83 -36.88 14.24
N SER A 109 7.65 -37.91 15.08
CA SER A 109 6.55 -38.88 14.95
C SER A 109 5.22 -38.42 15.52
N GLY A 110 5.12 -37.21 16.11
CA GLY A 110 3.85 -36.66 16.61
C GLY A 110 2.77 -36.47 15.52
N MET A 111 3.19 -36.51 14.25
CA MET A 111 2.29 -36.50 13.11
C MET A 111 2.03 -37.94 12.63
N ASN A 112 0.83 -38.45 12.94
CA ASN A 112 0.41 -39.79 12.53
C ASN A 112 -0.09 -39.77 11.08
N ALA A 113 0.14 -40.89 10.38
CA ALA A 113 -0.44 -41.12 9.06
C ALA A 113 -1.96 -41.34 9.23
N ALA A 114 -2.75 -40.51 8.56
CA ALA A 114 -4.19 -40.49 8.59
C ALA A 114 -4.79 -41.39 7.48
N SER A 115 -5.98 -41.05 7.00
CA SER A 115 -6.60 -41.68 5.84
C SER A 115 -5.68 -41.65 4.61
N GLU A 116 -5.83 -42.65 3.75
CA GLU A 116 -5.24 -42.64 2.42
C GLU A 116 -5.77 -41.43 1.63
N PHE A 117 -4.85 -40.71 0.99
CA PHE A 117 -5.18 -39.56 0.16
C PHE A 117 -5.88 -40.03 -1.11
N SER A 118 -6.82 -39.23 -1.63
CA SER A 118 -7.57 -39.53 -2.86
C SER A 118 -6.71 -39.29 -4.12
N GLY A 119 -5.62 -40.04 -4.24
CA GLY A 119 -4.67 -40.02 -5.35
C GLY A 119 -3.48 -40.95 -5.09
N TYR A 120 -2.87 -41.49 -6.13
CA TYR A 120 -1.72 -42.40 -6.01
C TYR A 120 -0.51 -41.91 -6.80
N LEU A 121 0.67 -42.37 -6.41
CA LEU A 121 1.94 -42.01 -7.06
C LEU A 121 1.99 -42.56 -8.49
N LEU A 122 2.15 -41.67 -9.48
CA LEU A 122 2.23 -42.01 -10.90
C LEU A 122 3.64 -42.48 -11.25
N GLU A 123 3.79 -43.73 -11.66
CA GLU A 123 5.11 -44.31 -12.00
C GLU A 123 6.14 -44.28 -10.86
N ASN A 124 7.29 -44.93 -11.10
CA ASN A 124 8.34 -45.04 -10.09
C ASN A 124 9.05 -43.71 -9.86
N HIS A 125 9.30 -43.41 -8.59
CA HIS A 125 10.10 -42.27 -8.17
C HIS A 125 11.33 -42.76 -7.42
N TRP A 126 12.47 -42.16 -7.74
CA TRP A 126 13.77 -42.55 -7.19
C TRP A 126 14.19 -41.62 -6.05
N ALA A 127 15.06 -42.12 -5.18
CA ALA A 127 15.73 -41.30 -4.18
C ALA A 127 16.40 -40.08 -4.84
N THR A 128 16.52 -38.99 -4.10
CA THR A 128 17.00 -37.64 -4.49
C THR A 128 16.14 -36.84 -5.45
N MET A 129 15.00 -37.36 -5.93
CA MET A 129 14.09 -36.56 -6.75
C MET A 129 13.43 -35.43 -5.93
N PRO A 130 13.42 -34.17 -6.44
CA PRO A 130 12.82 -33.03 -5.77
C PRO A 130 11.33 -32.85 -6.09
N ALA A 131 10.76 -33.70 -6.95
CA ALA A 131 9.36 -33.62 -7.35
C ALA A 131 8.74 -35.03 -7.42
N ILE A 132 7.44 -35.09 -7.15
CA ILE A 132 6.62 -36.29 -7.34
C ILE A 132 5.43 -36.00 -8.23
N GLN A 133 4.95 -37.01 -8.95
CA GLN A 133 3.74 -36.96 -9.74
C GLN A 133 2.66 -37.83 -9.08
N ILE A 134 1.49 -37.25 -8.91
CA ILE A 134 0.32 -37.92 -8.34
C ILE A 134 -0.77 -37.95 -9.40
N LEU A 135 -1.35 -39.12 -9.63
CA LEU A 135 -2.52 -39.28 -10.48
C LEU A 135 -3.79 -39.23 -9.62
N GLN A 136 -4.71 -38.35 -10.01
CA GLN A 136 -5.98 -38.12 -9.33
C GLN A 136 -7.13 -38.18 -10.34
N ARG A 137 -8.34 -38.37 -9.81
CA ARG A 137 -9.56 -38.18 -10.59
C ARG A 137 -9.63 -36.73 -11.10
N PRO A 138 -10.16 -36.46 -12.31
CA PRO A 138 -10.31 -35.11 -12.84
C PRO A 138 -11.00 -34.10 -11.90
N GLU A 139 -11.99 -34.57 -11.12
CA GLU A 139 -12.72 -33.79 -10.10
C GLU A 139 -12.05 -33.77 -8.71
N GLY A 140 -10.89 -34.41 -8.56
CA GLY A 140 -10.19 -34.54 -7.28
C GLY A 140 -9.46 -33.26 -6.88
N THR A 141 -9.53 -32.90 -5.59
CA THR A 141 -8.78 -31.75 -5.08
C THR A 141 -7.28 -32.03 -5.12
N PRO A 142 -6.46 -31.14 -5.70
CA PRO A 142 -5.01 -31.30 -5.70
C PRO A 142 -4.44 -31.21 -4.26
N PRO A 143 -3.26 -31.82 -4.00
CA PRO A 143 -2.61 -31.74 -2.70
C PRO A 143 -2.37 -30.29 -2.27
N ALA A 144 -2.72 -29.97 -1.02
CA ALA A 144 -2.63 -28.61 -0.51
C ALA A 144 -1.16 -28.21 -0.28
N ILE A 145 -0.80 -27.03 -0.77
CA ILE A 145 0.54 -26.47 -0.61
C ILE A 145 0.83 -26.26 0.89
N GLY A 146 2.03 -26.64 1.33
CA GLY A 146 2.47 -26.50 2.71
C GLY A 146 1.97 -27.59 3.67
N ARG A 147 1.04 -28.46 3.27
CA ARG A 147 0.66 -29.64 4.07
C ARG A 147 1.72 -30.74 3.96
N THR A 148 1.84 -31.52 5.03
CA THR A 148 2.71 -32.69 5.10
C THR A 148 1.91 -33.95 4.77
N TYR A 149 2.47 -34.79 3.91
CA TYR A 149 1.94 -36.10 3.55
C TYR A 149 2.96 -37.19 3.93
N VAL A 150 2.51 -38.43 4.10
CA VAL A 150 3.39 -39.58 4.36
C VAL A 150 3.31 -40.55 3.19
N LEU A 151 4.47 -40.87 2.61
CA LEU A 151 4.64 -41.98 1.69
C LEU A 151 4.99 -43.24 2.49
N VAL A 152 4.23 -44.31 2.31
CA VAL A 152 4.46 -45.61 2.95
C VAL A 152 4.57 -46.70 1.88
N TYR A 153 5.67 -47.42 1.86
CA TYR A 153 5.87 -48.61 1.03
C TYR A 153 5.92 -49.86 1.90
N ASN A 154 5.23 -50.93 1.50
CA ASN A 154 5.13 -52.20 2.22
C ASN A 154 4.67 -52.06 3.69
N GLU A 155 3.51 -51.44 3.89
CA GLU A 155 2.91 -51.28 5.23
C GLU A 155 2.72 -52.64 5.92
N GLY A 156 3.32 -52.81 7.10
CA GLY A 156 3.15 -54.01 7.92
C GLY A 156 3.97 -55.25 7.50
N VAL A 157 4.89 -55.12 6.53
CA VAL A 157 5.76 -56.22 6.05
C VAL A 157 7.24 -55.87 6.27
N ALA A 158 8.11 -56.88 6.39
CA ALA A 158 9.56 -56.68 6.44
C ALA A 158 10.04 -55.92 5.17
N GLY A 159 10.64 -54.74 5.36
CA GLY A 159 11.01 -53.82 4.27
C GLY A 159 10.14 -52.56 4.17
N GLU A 160 9.34 -52.27 5.21
CA GLU A 160 8.56 -51.04 5.31
C GLU A 160 9.43 -49.78 5.19
N ARG A 161 9.10 -48.90 4.22
CA ARG A 161 9.75 -47.58 4.06
C ARG A 161 8.70 -46.51 4.29
N ARG A 162 8.95 -45.60 5.23
CA ARG A 162 8.07 -44.46 5.52
C ARG A 162 8.87 -43.17 5.37
N GLN A 163 8.38 -42.25 4.55
CA GLN A 163 8.94 -40.90 4.43
C GLN A 163 7.84 -39.85 4.52
N ARG A 164 8.09 -38.80 5.30
CA ARG A 164 7.24 -37.61 5.35
C ARG A 164 7.73 -36.63 4.29
N ILE A 165 6.80 -36.07 3.54
CA ILE A 165 7.06 -35.11 2.48
C ILE A 165 6.20 -33.87 2.69
N LYS A 166 6.79 -32.70 2.48
CA LYS A 166 6.06 -31.42 2.50
C LYS A 166 6.04 -30.84 1.11
N ILE A 167 4.87 -30.41 0.66
CA ILE A 167 4.67 -29.91 -0.70
C ILE A 167 4.96 -28.41 -0.74
N LYS A 168 5.89 -28.02 -1.61
CA LYS A 168 6.32 -26.64 -1.86
C LYS A 168 5.44 -25.96 -2.91
N ALA A 169 5.14 -26.66 -3.99
CA ALA A 169 4.31 -26.15 -5.08
C ALA A 169 3.58 -27.31 -5.74
N THR A 170 2.38 -27.03 -6.24
CA THR A 170 1.52 -28.02 -6.88
C THR A 170 1.07 -27.50 -8.24
N SER A 171 1.35 -28.25 -9.31
CA SER A 171 0.90 -27.95 -10.67
C SER A 171 0.09 -29.12 -11.21
N SER A 172 -1.19 -28.90 -11.49
CA SER A 172 -2.12 -29.93 -11.97
C SER A 172 -2.43 -29.75 -13.45
N LEU A 173 -2.29 -30.81 -14.24
CA LEU A 173 -2.61 -30.85 -15.67
C LEU A 173 -3.51 -32.04 -15.96
N ILE A 174 -4.62 -31.82 -16.66
CA ILE A 174 -5.45 -32.92 -17.16
C ILE A 174 -4.74 -33.52 -18.37
N ARG A 175 -4.42 -34.81 -18.30
CA ARG A 175 -3.83 -35.58 -19.40
C ARG A 175 -4.70 -36.76 -19.74
N LYS A 176 -4.80 -37.04 -21.04
CA LYS A 176 -5.46 -38.24 -21.55
C LYS A 176 -4.48 -39.41 -21.47
N TYR A 177 -4.91 -40.49 -20.84
CA TYR A 177 -4.19 -41.75 -20.80
C TYR A 177 -5.01 -42.82 -21.52
N THR A 178 -4.32 -43.74 -22.19
CA THR A 178 -4.94 -44.88 -22.85
C THR A 178 -4.63 -46.12 -22.00
N ASP A 179 -5.64 -46.73 -21.40
CA ASP A 179 -5.49 -48.00 -20.69
C ASP A 179 -5.71 -49.15 -21.68
N THR A 180 -4.93 -50.22 -21.54
CA THR A 180 -5.04 -51.44 -22.37
C THR A 180 -5.49 -52.62 -21.52
N SER A 181 -6.49 -52.42 -20.66
CA SER A 181 -7.16 -53.51 -19.96
C SER A 181 -8.28 -54.12 -20.83
N GLY A 182 -7.90 -55.05 -21.72
CA GLY A 182 -8.82 -55.94 -22.45
C GLY A 182 -9.22 -55.46 -23.86
N SER A 183 -8.55 -55.97 -24.90
CA SER A 183 -8.85 -55.93 -26.36
C SER A 183 -9.43 -54.66 -27.03
N LYS A 184 -9.59 -53.54 -26.33
CA LYS A 184 -9.95 -52.22 -26.85
C LYS A 184 -9.19 -51.15 -26.07
N ALA A 185 -8.51 -50.28 -26.79
CA ALA A 185 -7.89 -49.08 -26.24
C ALA A 185 -8.99 -48.05 -25.99
N GLU A 186 -9.24 -47.72 -24.72
CA GLU A 186 -10.18 -46.67 -24.33
C GLU A 186 -9.42 -45.55 -23.63
N ASP A 187 -9.60 -44.34 -24.14
CA ASP A 187 -8.98 -43.13 -23.59
C ASP A 187 -9.75 -42.67 -22.33
N PHE A 188 -9.01 -42.28 -21.30
CA PHE A 188 -9.56 -41.68 -20.09
C PHE A 188 -8.79 -40.42 -19.68
N ASP A 189 -9.51 -39.43 -19.19
CA ASP A 189 -8.93 -38.19 -18.68
C ASP A 189 -8.54 -38.39 -17.21
N ALA A 190 -7.29 -38.08 -16.86
CA ALA A 190 -6.79 -38.10 -15.48
C ALA A 190 -6.09 -36.78 -15.14
N LEU A 191 -6.22 -36.34 -13.88
CA LEU A 191 -5.50 -35.19 -13.38
C LEU A 191 -4.11 -35.62 -12.93
N VAL A 192 -3.08 -35.13 -13.58
CA VAL A 192 -1.68 -35.34 -13.19
C VAL A 192 -1.21 -34.13 -12.43
N THR A 193 -0.95 -34.35 -11.15
CA THR A 193 -0.53 -33.31 -10.23
C THR A 193 0.95 -33.48 -9.89
N THR A 194 1.78 -32.62 -10.49
CA THR A 194 3.22 -32.53 -10.17
C THR A 194 3.39 -31.70 -8.91
N CYS A 195 3.91 -32.32 -7.86
CA CYS A 195 4.20 -31.69 -6.58
C CYS A 195 5.70 -31.54 -6.40
N GLU A 196 6.18 -30.30 -6.25
CA GLU A 196 7.55 -30.02 -5.83
C GLU A 196 7.66 -30.20 -4.31
N LEU A 197 8.73 -30.83 -3.85
CA LEU A 197 8.98 -31.12 -2.44
C LEU A 197 9.94 -30.11 -1.82
N PHE A 198 9.80 -29.87 -0.51
CA PHE A 198 10.81 -29.11 0.26
C PHE A 198 12.09 -29.92 0.47
N ASP A 199 11.93 -31.18 0.84
CA ASP A 199 13.02 -32.13 1.03
C ASP A 199 12.94 -33.21 -0.05
N SER A 200 14.09 -33.59 -0.62
CA SER A 200 14.14 -34.63 -1.64
C SER A 200 13.80 -36.01 -1.07
N LEU A 201 13.37 -36.93 -1.94
CA LEU A 201 13.10 -38.31 -1.53
C LEU A 201 14.37 -38.97 -0.98
N THR A 202 14.30 -39.60 0.19
CA THR A 202 15.42 -40.34 0.78
C THR A 202 15.44 -41.79 0.31
N PHE A 203 14.29 -42.31 -0.11
CA PHE A 203 14.11 -43.69 -0.54
C PHE A 203 13.42 -43.78 -1.89
N ASP A 204 13.65 -44.89 -2.60
CA ASP A 204 12.90 -45.20 -3.82
C ASP A 204 11.48 -45.63 -3.47
N PHE A 205 10.51 -45.01 -4.15
CA PHE A 205 9.08 -45.28 -4.02
C PHE A 205 8.51 -45.78 -5.36
N PRO A 206 8.17 -47.07 -5.48
CA PRO A 206 7.53 -47.58 -6.67
C PRO A 206 6.08 -47.08 -6.73
N GLY A 207 5.73 -46.42 -7.83
CA GLY A 207 4.36 -45.98 -8.11
C GLY A 207 3.58 -46.98 -8.95
N SER A 208 2.32 -46.66 -9.17
CA SER A 208 1.43 -47.46 -10.00
C SER A 208 1.32 -46.84 -11.40
N PRO A 209 1.20 -47.65 -12.46
CA PRO A 209 0.87 -47.15 -13.79
C PRO A 209 -0.54 -46.51 -13.79
N PRO A 210 -0.85 -45.69 -14.80
CA PRO A 210 -2.18 -45.09 -14.95
C PRO A 210 -3.22 -46.18 -15.24
N VAL A 211 -4.27 -46.27 -14.42
CA VAL A 211 -5.37 -47.24 -14.58
C VAL A 211 -6.73 -46.56 -14.45
N ARG A 212 -7.72 -47.01 -15.21
CA ARG A 212 -9.07 -46.38 -15.26
C ARG A 212 -9.85 -46.43 -13.95
N THR A 213 -9.57 -47.41 -13.10
CA THR A 213 -10.23 -47.55 -11.79
C THR A 213 -9.68 -46.56 -10.76
N PHE A 214 -8.64 -45.80 -11.09
CA PHE A 214 -7.93 -44.91 -10.18
C PHE A 214 -7.50 -45.60 -8.87
N THR A 215 -7.22 -46.91 -8.95
CA THR A 215 -6.78 -47.72 -7.82
C THR A 215 -5.28 -47.95 -7.89
N ARG A 216 -4.61 -47.90 -6.74
CA ARG A 216 -3.19 -48.27 -6.65
C ARG A 216 -3.01 -49.77 -6.87
N GLY A 217 -1.85 -50.17 -7.37
CA GLY A 217 -1.41 -51.57 -7.33
C GLY A 217 -1.26 -52.05 -5.88
N ALA A 218 -1.60 -53.33 -5.62
CA ALA A 218 -1.58 -53.91 -4.28
C ALA A 218 -0.20 -53.82 -3.58
N THR A 219 0.89 -53.83 -4.36
CA THR A 219 2.29 -53.80 -3.90
C THR A 219 3.00 -52.44 -4.08
N LYS A 220 2.24 -51.35 -4.28
CA LYS A 220 2.77 -50.02 -4.60
C LYS A 220 2.63 -49.03 -3.44
N THR A 221 3.33 -47.90 -3.53
CA THR A 221 3.43 -46.89 -2.45
C THR A 221 2.07 -46.28 -2.12
N LEU A 222 1.75 -46.22 -0.82
CA LEU A 222 0.59 -45.55 -0.23
C LEU A 222 0.93 -44.09 0.03
N LEU A 223 0.03 -43.18 -0.35
CA LEU A 223 0.09 -41.77 0.01
C LEU A 223 -0.98 -41.50 1.07
N ARG A 224 -0.56 -41.11 2.28
CA ARG A 224 -1.46 -40.78 3.39
C ARG A 224 -1.41 -39.31 3.72
N GLU A 225 -2.56 -38.76 4.07
CA GLU A 225 -2.61 -37.46 4.74
C GLU A 225 -1.99 -37.59 6.12
N THR A 226 -1.59 -36.47 6.71
CA THR A 226 -1.16 -36.46 8.10
C THR A 226 -2.18 -35.74 8.95
N MET A 227 -2.43 -36.31 10.14
CA MET A 227 -3.19 -35.63 11.17
C MET A 227 -2.27 -35.37 12.36
N TYR A 228 -2.42 -34.19 12.94
CA TYR A 228 -1.80 -33.90 14.22
C TYR A 228 -2.59 -34.65 15.29
N THR A 229 -1.96 -35.66 15.90
CA THR A 229 -2.53 -36.26 17.10
C THR A 229 -1.85 -35.58 18.27
N ASP A 230 -2.60 -34.78 19.02
CA ASP A 230 -2.14 -34.24 20.29
C ASP A 230 -2.03 -35.39 21.29
N ALA A 231 -0.88 -36.06 21.26
CA ALA A 231 -0.50 -36.98 22.31
C ALA A 231 0.34 -36.18 23.30
N GLY A 232 -0.10 -36.12 24.57
CA GLY A 232 0.58 -35.53 25.74
C GLY A 232 1.98 -36.10 26.01
N LEU A 233 2.85 -35.93 25.03
CA LEU A 233 4.24 -36.35 24.95
C LEU A 233 5.13 -35.26 25.52
N PHE A 234 4.74 -33.99 25.33
CA PHE A 234 5.52 -32.84 25.78
C PHE A 234 4.88 -32.21 27.01
N TYR A 235 5.68 -32.05 28.05
CA TYR A 235 5.33 -31.34 29.27
C TYR A 235 6.22 -30.10 29.37
N SER A 236 5.63 -28.94 29.64
CA SER A 236 6.35 -27.68 29.82
C SER A 236 5.71 -26.88 30.95
N ALA A 237 6.39 -25.80 31.36
CA ALA A 237 5.89 -24.85 32.34
C ALA A 237 5.69 -23.49 31.67
N SER A 238 4.60 -22.81 32.00
CA SER A 238 4.25 -21.48 31.49
C SER A 238 4.08 -20.52 32.65
N LYS A 239 4.40 -19.23 32.43
CA LYS A 239 4.23 -18.19 33.45
C LYS A 239 2.75 -17.84 33.60
N LEU A 240 2.34 -17.55 34.83
CA LEU A 240 0.99 -17.07 35.14
C LEU A 240 0.91 -15.57 34.83
N THR A 241 -0.13 -15.14 34.12
CA THR A 241 -0.37 -13.71 33.82
C THR A 241 -0.90 -12.96 35.03
N LYS A 242 -1.56 -13.68 35.95
CA LYS A 242 -2.12 -13.15 37.20
C LYS A 242 -1.74 -14.04 38.37
N ALA A 243 -1.47 -13.46 39.54
CA ALA A 243 -1.26 -14.22 40.76
C ALA A 243 -2.54 -14.97 41.15
N THR A 244 -2.43 -16.30 41.28
CA THR A 244 -3.53 -17.22 41.63
C THR A 244 -3.36 -17.72 43.07
N THR A 245 -4.47 -17.89 43.78
CA THR A 245 -4.50 -18.41 45.15
C THR A 245 -4.99 -19.86 45.20
N LEU A 246 -4.68 -20.58 46.27
CA LEU A 246 -5.31 -21.88 46.53
C LEU A 246 -6.83 -21.65 46.67
N LEU A 247 -7.63 -22.36 45.87
CA LEU A 247 -9.12 -22.28 45.71
C LEU A 247 -9.64 -21.54 44.46
N ASP A 248 -8.79 -20.98 43.60
CA ASP A 248 -9.24 -20.42 42.31
C ASP A 248 -9.58 -21.53 41.29
N ASN A 249 -10.76 -21.42 40.65
CA ASN A 249 -11.28 -22.41 39.69
C ASN A 249 -10.74 -22.23 38.26
N TRP A 250 -10.11 -21.10 37.97
CA TRP A 250 -9.56 -20.78 36.66
C TRP A 250 -8.18 -20.17 36.82
N ILE A 251 -7.24 -20.62 35.97
CA ILE A 251 -5.85 -20.18 35.98
C ILE A 251 -5.56 -19.55 34.62
N GLU A 252 -5.02 -18.34 34.62
CA GLU A 252 -4.61 -17.65 33.39
C GLU A 252 -3.09 -17.81 33.21
N THR A 253 -2.70 -18.50 32.13
CA THR A 253 -1.32 -18.72 31.73
C THR A 253 -1.00 -17.90 30.48
N GLU A 254 0.25 -17.44 30.35
CA GLU A 254 0.70 -16.65 29.20
C GLU A 254 0.50 -17.37 27.85
N SER A 255 0.74 -18.69 27.84
CA SER A 255 0.47 -19.56 26.70
C SER A 255 0.36 -21.00 27.16
N VAL A 256 -0.54 -21.76 26.54
CA VAL A 256 -0.64 -23.23 26.69
C VAL A 256 0.30 -23.95 25.71
N TYR A 257 0.80 -23.24 24.70
CA TYR A 257 1.67 -23.79 23.66
C TYR A 257 3.15 -23.51 23.96
N VAL A 258 3.99 -24.51 23.68
CA VAL A 258 5.45 -24.40 23.71
C VAL A 258 6.02 -24.69 22.32
N GLN A 259 7.01 -23.92 21.89
CA GLN A 259 7.69 -24.16 20.63
C GLN A 259 8.68 -25.33 20.79
N VAL A 260 8.38 -26.47 20.15
CA VAL A 260 9.23 -27.67 20.20
C VAL A 260 10.30 -27.67 19.10
N VAL A 261 9.99 -27.09 17.94
CA VAL A 261 10.91 -26.96 16.80
C VAL A 261 10.80 -25.53 16.27
N PRO A 262 11.92 -24.86 15.97
CA PRO A 262 11.90 -23.63 15.18
C PRO A 262 11.25 -23.90 13.83
N ASN A 263 10.00 -23.47 13.67
CA ASN A 263 9.41 -23.43 12.34
C ASN A 263 10.04 -22.25 11.61
N SER A 264 10.59 -22.49 10.42
CA SER A 264 11.12 -21.41 9.59
C SER A 264 9.99 -20.42 9.31
N LYS A 265 10.08 -19.23 9.90
CA LYS A 265 9.18 -18.12 9.57
C LYS A 265 9.59 -17.65 8.19
N GLY A 266 8.93 -18.16 7.15
CA GLY A 266 9.06 -17.62 5.81
C GLY A 266 8.52 -16.20 5.82
N GLU A 267 9.38 -15.23 5.55
CA GLU A 267 8.95 -13.87 5.28
C GLU A 267 8.24 -13.86 3.92
N VAL A 268 6.99 -13.39 3.90
CA VAL A 268 6.30 -13.08 2.65
C VAL A 268 6.54 -11.61 2.38
N SER A 269 7.25 -11.30 1.30
CA SER A 269 7.41 -9.91 0.86
C SER A 269 6.05 -9.35 0.46
N THR A 270 5.64 -8.30 1.17
CA THR A 270 4.49 -7.51 0.79
C THR A 270 4.99 -6.38 -0.09
N THR A 271 4.98 -6.60 -1.40
CA THR A 271 5.42 -5.62 -2.40
C THR A 271 4.27 -4.69 -2.77
N ASP A 272 4.54 -3.38 -2.78
CA ASP A 272 3.66 -2.32 -3.32
C ASP A 272 2.28 -2.20 -2.65
N GLN A 273 2.24 -2.22 -1.31
CA GLN A 273 1.03 -1.78 -0.62
C GLN A 273 0.93 -0.26 -0.66
N ARG A 274 -0.01 0.23 -1.47
CA ARG A 274 -0.39 1.64 -1.52
C ARG A 274 -1.07 2.03 -0.20
N PRO A 275 -0.49 2.96 0.59
CA PRO A 275 -1.01 3.31 1.91
C PRO A 275 -2.25 4.21 1.84
N THR A 276 -2.51 4.89 0.71
CA THR A 276 -3.47 6.00 0.65
C THR A 276 -4.80 5.65 -0.03
N ALA A 277 -4.80 4.86 -1.12
CA ALA A 277 -6.02 4.34 -1.74
C ALA A 277 -5.75 3.18 -2.70
N LYS A 278 -6.55 2.10 -2.61
CA LYS A 278 -6.51 0.95 -3.53
C LYS A 278 -7.32 1.22 -4.81
N GLN A 279 -8.23 2.19 -4.78
CA GLN A 279 -8.97 2.70 -5.94
C GLN A 279 -9.02 4.23 -5.90
N THR A 280 -8.87 4.83 -7.08
CA THR A 280 -9.14 6.24 -7.34
C THR A 280 -10.53 6.38 -7.96
N LEU A 281 -11.26 7.43 -7.59
CA LEU A 281 -12.56 7.72 -8.21
C LEU A 281 -12.35 8.62 -9.42
N LEU A 282 -12.89 8.22 -10.58
CA LEU A 282 -12.94 9.05 -11.77
C LEU A 282 -14.01 10.14 -11.61
N LEU A 283 -13.58 11.40 -11.51
CA LEU A 283 -14.47 12.56 -11.36
C LEU A 283 -14.88 13.13 -12.72
N ALA A 284 -13.95 13.22 -13.67
CA ALA A 284 -14.17 13.70 -15.02
C ALA A 284 -13.22 12.99 -16.00
N SER A 285 -13.69 12.72 -17.22
CA SER A 285 -12.90 12.11 -18.31
C SER A 285 -12.53 13.09 -19.42
N SER A 286 -13.17 14.26 -19.48
CA SER A 286 -12.95 15.31 -20.47
C SER A 286 -13.21 16.70 -19.85
N PRO A 287 -12.41 17.74 -20.17
CA PRO A 287 -11.25 17.77 -21.09
C PRO A 287 -9.97 17.14 -20.52
N ARG A 288 -9.95 16.80 -19.23
CA ARG A 288 -8.86 16.11 -18.56
C ARG A 288 -9.41 15.00 -17.66
N GLN A 289 -8.70 13.88 -17.60
CA GLN A 289 -8.96 12.83 -16.61
C GLN A 289 -8.59 13.35 -15.22
N VAL A 290 -9.59 13.52 -14.36
CA VAL A 290 -9.41 13.93 -12.96
C VAL A 290 -9.80 12.76 -12.08
N GLU A 291 -8.83 12.27 -11.34
CA GLU A 291 -9.00 11.20 -10.36
C GLU A 291 -8.68 11.72 -8.97
N ALA A 292 -9.54 11.40 -8.01
CA ALA A 292 -9.30 11.72 -6.61
C ALA A 292 -9.13 10.44 -5.80
N ALA A 293 -8.07 10.41 -5.00
CA ALA A 293 -7.91 9.44 -3.93
C ALA A 293 -8.90 9.77 -2.81
N THR A 294 -9.49 8.74 -2.21
CA THR A 294 -10.50 8.88 -1.16
C THR A 294 -10.07 8.16 0.11
N THR A 295 -10.55 8.63 1.26
CA THR A 295 -10.27 8.03 2.56
C THR A 295 -10.96 6.67 2.68
N LEU A 296 -10.15 5.63 2.83
CA LEU A 296 -10.65 4.27 3.01
C LEU A 296 -11.11 4.06 4.45
N HIS A 297 -12.30 3.51 4.59
CA HIS A 297 -12.88 3.00 5.82
C HIS A 297 -13.00 1.48 5.72
N THR A 298 -12.80 0.80 6.83
CA THR A 298 -12.90 -0.66 6.89
C THR A 298 -13.89 -1.07 7.96
N ARG A 299 -14.71 -2.07 7.63
CA ARG A 299 -15.59 -2.79 8.55
C ARG A 299 -15.31 -4.28 8.39
N ARG A 300 -15.31 -5.01 9.51
CA ARG A 300 -15.10 -6.46 9.50
C ARG A 300 -16.27 -7.20 10.12
N ILE A 301 -16.55 -8.39 9.60
CA ILE A 301 -17.46 -9.38 10.20
C ILE A 301 -16.62 -10.62 10.49
N LYS A 302 -16.52 -11.01 11.77
CA LYS A 302 -15.84 -12.25 12.16
C LYS A 302 -16.76 -13.45 11.90
N ILE A 303 -16.21 -14.53 11.35
CA ILE A 303 -16.93 -15.76 11.08
C ILE A 303 -16.64 -16.76 12.21
N ALA A 304 -17.70 -17.17 12.89
CA ALA A 304 -17.76 -18.23 13.89
C ALA A 304 -18.78 -19.28 13.43
N GLU A 305 -18.81 -20.44 14.09
CA GLU A 305 -19.73 -21.52 13.76
C GLU A 305 -21.21 -21.07 13.80
N GLU A 306 -21.54 -20.15 14.70
CA GLU A 306 -22.90 -19.62 14.93
C GLU A 306 -23.40 -18.69 13.80
N ASN A 307 -22.50 -18.02 13.08
CA ASN A 307 -22.85 -17.03 12.07
C ASN A 307 -22.31 -17.37 10.66
N ALA A 308 -21.85 -18.62 10.47
CA ALA A 308 -21.46 -19.14 9.19
C ALA A 308 -22.68 -19.23 8.27
N GLY A 309 -22.73 -18.38 7.25
CA GLY A 309 -23.80 -18.32 6.27
C GLY A 309 -23.30 -17.72 4.97
N THR A 310 -24.18 -17.62 3.97
CA THR A 310 -23.86 -17.00 2.68
C THR A 310 -24.39 -15.58 2.57
N VAL A 311 -25.29 -15.15 3.45
CA VAL A 311 -25.90 -13.82 3.42
C VAL A 311 -25.51 -13.04 4.67
N PHE A 312 -24.96 -11.84 4.46
CA PHE A 312 -24.55 -10.94 5.53
C PHE A 312 -25.11 -9.54 5.31
N LEU A 313 -25.38 -8.86 6.41
CA LEU A 313 -25.83 -7.47 6.44
C LEU A 313 -24.78 -6.64 7.19
N ALA A 314 -24.46 -5.47 6.65
CA ALA A 314 -23.57 -4.52 7.29
C ALA A 314 -24.04 -3.09 7.05
N ASP A 315 -23.87 -2.22 8.04
CA ASP A 315 -24.12 -0.79 7.90
C ASP A 315 -22.81 -0.03 7.72
N LEU A 316 -22.69 0.76 6.67
CA LEU A 316 -21.48 1.52 6.38
C LEU A 316 -21.64 2.92 6.97
N LYS A 317 -20.77 3.25 7.92
CA LYS A 317 -20.63 4.59 8.51
C LYS A 317 -19.16 4.99 8.50
N PRO A 318 -18.78 6.11 7.86
CA PRO A 318 -19.64 7.08 7.14
C PRO A 318 -20.33 6.48 5.91
N LEU A 319 -21.32 7.19 5.32
CA LEU A 319 -22.04 6.71 4.13
C LEU A 319 -21.03 6.42 3.00
N PRO A 320 -21.23 5.35 2.20
CA PRO A 320 -20.31 4.97 1.15
C PRO A 320 -20.51 5.82 -0.12
N GLN A 321 -19.41 6.22 -0.75
CA GLN A 321 -19.40 6.79 -2.09
C GLN A 321 -19.75 5.70 -3.12
N PRO A 322 -20.60 5.98 -4.13
CA PRO A 322 -20.89 5.03 -5.20
C PRO A 322 -19.63 4.49 -5.89
N GLY A 323 -19.55 3.16 -6.04
CA GLY A 323 -18.45 2.46 -6.69
C GLY A 323 -17.22 2.26 -5.83
N SER A 324 -17.26 2.63 -4.55
CA SER A 324 -16.09 2.55 -3.65
C SER A 324 -16.04 1.29 -2.78
N VAL A 325 -17.13 0.52 -2.70
CA VAL A 325 -17.22 -0.63 -1.79
C VAL A 325 -16.58 -1.86 -2.42
N PHE A 326 -15.70 -2.53 -1.67
CA PHE A 326 -15.18 -3.85 -2.00
C PHE A 326 -15.12 -4.74 -0.76
N ILE A 327 -15.31 -6.04 -0.98
CA ILE A 327 -15.47 -7.04 0.07
C ILE A 327 -14.55 -8.21 -0.27
N ASP A 328 -13.70 -8.57 0.68
CA ASP A 328 -12.79 -9.69 0.60
C ASP A 328 -13.19 -10.73 1.65
N TYR A 329 -13.34 -11.99 1.24
CA TYR A 329 -13.68 -13.09 2.15
C TYR A 329 -12.93 -14.38 1.78
N TRP A 330 -12.69 -15.23 2.77
CA TRP A 330 -12.08 -16.55 2.56
C TRP A 330 -13.15 -17.62 2.57
N ALA A 331 -13.11 -18.51 1.59
CA ALA A 331 -13.90 -19.73 1.57
C ALA A 331 -13.08 -20.85 0.93
N LEU A 332 -13.14 -22.06 1.50
CA LEU A 332 -12.42 -23.24 1.04
C LEU A 332 -10.90 -23.01 0.89
N GLY A 333 -10.32 -22.13 1.70
CA GLY A 333 -8.90 -21.78 1.62
C GLY A 333 -8.51 -20.89 0.43
N GLN A 334 -9.48 -20.28 -0.27
CA GLN A 334 -9.23 -19.29 -1.31
C GLN A 334 -9.84 -17.93 -0.95
N LEU A 335 -9.16 -16.84 -1.32
CA LEU A 335 -9.67 -15.48 -1.21
C LEU A 335 -10.60 -15.16 -2.40
N TYR A 336 -11.81 -14.70 -2.09
CA TYR A 336 -12.79 -14.21 -3.05
C TYR A 336 -13.04 -12.71 -2.85
N ARG A 337 -13.28 -12.00 -3.95
CA ARG A 337 -13.55 -10.56 -3.96
C ARG A 337 -14.90 -10.23 -4.60
N ILE A 338 -15.63 -9.33 -3.96
CA ILE A 338 -16.86 -8.70 -4.43
C ILE A 338 -16.60 -7.19 -4.51
N TYR A 339 -17.13 -6.51 -5.51
CA TYR A 339 -16.97 -5.07 -5.69
C TYR A 339 -18.27 -4.41 -6.15
N ASP A 340 -18.46 -3.15 -5.76
CA ASP A 340 -19.59 -2.31 -6.15
C ASP A 340 -19.43 -1.81 -7.59
N ASP A 341 -20.51 -1.83 -8.37
CA ASP A 341 -20.54 -1.32 -9.74
C ASP A 341 -20.90 0.17 -9.84
N GLY A 342 -21.20 0.81 -8.71
CA GLY A 342 -21.60 2.21 -8.64
C GLY A 342 -23.07 2.45 -9.00
N ALA A 343 -23.82 1.39 -9.31
CA ALA A 343 -25.23 1.39 -9.65
C ALA A 343 -26.01 0.47 -8.71
N VAL A 344 -25.70 0.53 -7.40
CA VAL A 344 -26.38 -0.18 -6.29
C VAL A 344 -26.13 -1.68 -6.25
N GLN A 345 -25.54 -2.30 -7.28
CA GLN A 345 -25.30 -3.74 -7.32
C GLN A 345 -23.85 -4.12 -7.00
N LEU A 346 -23.70 -5.26 -6.32
CA LEU A 346 -22.40 -5.88 -6.10
C LEU A 346 -22.12 -6.95 -7.17
N LYS A 347 -20.91 -6.93 -7.73
CA LYS A 347 -20.41 -7.86 -8.76
C LYS A 347 -19.16 -8.61 -8.29
N GLY A 348 -18.75 -9.61 -9.07
CA GLY A 348 -17.56 -10.42 -8.82
C GLY A 348 -17.90 -11.81 -8.27
N SER A 349 -17.19 -12.22 -7.23
CA SER A 349 -17.34 -13.53 -6.58
C SER A 349 -18.44 -13.53 -5.52
N GLY A 350 -19.57 -12.90 -5.83
CA GLY A 350 -20.73 -12.76 -4.97
C GLY A 350 -21.79 -11.91 -5.66
N SER A 351 -22.87 -11.65 -4.94
CA SER A 351 -23.96 -10.77 -5.34
C SER A 351 -24.40 -9.94 -4.14
N GLY A 352 -25.27 -8.97 -4.34
CA GLY A 352 -25.79 -8.15 -3.25
C GLY A 352 -26.08 -6.74 -3.71
N THR A 353 -26.44 -5.90 -2.75
CA THR A 353 -26.80 -4.51 -3.02
C THR A 353 -26.24 -3.58 -1.96
N VAL A 354 -25.97 -2.34 -2.36
CA VAL A 354 -25.53 -1.26 -1.47
C VAL A 354 -26.48 -0.08 -1.61
N ASN A 355 -27.08 0.34 -0.50
CA ASN A 355 -27.89 1.55 -0.46
C ASN A 355 -27.03 2.73 0.00
N TYR A 356 -26.67 3.62 -0.93
CA TYR A 356 -25.81 4.78 -0.63
C TYR A 356 -26.47 5.83 0.27
N LEU A 357 -27.82 5.87 0.33
CA LEU A 357 -28.55 6.82 1.16
C LEU A 357 -28.55 6.40 2.63
N THR A 358 -28.70 5.11 2.91
CA THR A 358 -28.77 4.57 4.28
C THR A 358 -27.46 3.96 4.76
N GLY A 359 -26.54 3.66 3.83
CA GLY A 359 -25.30 2.93 4.10
C GLY A 359 -25.51 1.42 4.28
N THR A 360 -26.71 0.89 4.08
CA THR A 360 -26.98 -0.54 4.27
C THR A 360 -26.40 -1.35 3.12
N LEU A 361 -25.61 -2.36 3.45
CA LEU A 361 -24.95 -3.29 2.55
C LEU A 361 -25.50 -4.71 2.78
N LEU A 362 -26.07 -5.29 1.73
CA LEU A 362 -26.50 -6.68 1.69
C LEU A 362 -25.49 -7.48 0.84
N ILE A 363 -24.88 -8.49 1.44
CA ILE A 363 -23.79 -9.27 0.87
C ILE A 363 -24.27 -10.70 0.68
N GLY A 364 -24.21 -11.21 -0.55
CA GLY A 364 -24.39 -12.61 -0.92
C GLY A 364 -23.07 -13.22 -1.36
N LEU A 365 -22.50 -14.10 -0.56
CA LEU A 365 -21.29 -14.84 -0.87
C LEU A 365 -21.61 -16.04 -1.77
N LYS A 366 -20.68 -16.42 -2.65
CA LYS A 366 -20.83 -17.64 -3.49
C LYS A 366 -20.64 -18.94 -2.72
N ALA A 367 -19.99 -18.89 -1.57
CA ALA A 367 -19.68 -20.04 -0.73
C ALA A 367 -19.71 -19.61 0.75
N VAL A 368 -19.94 -20.57 1.64
CA VAL A 368 -19.89 -20.35 3.08
C VAL A 368 -18.44 -19.99 3.46
N PRO A 369 -18.21 -18.90 4.21
CA PRO A 369 -16.87 -18.47 4.56
C PRO A 369 -16.25 -19.38 5.61
N ASP A 370 -14.93 -19.48 5.61
CA ASP A 370 -14.19 -20.38 6.51
C ASP A 370 -14.34 -19.94 7.97
N ILE A 371 -14.64 -20.88 8.88
CA ILE A 371 -14.80 -20.59 10.32
C ILE A 371 -13.46 -20.08 10.88
N GLY A 372 -13.51 -19.00 11.66
CA GLY A 372 -12.34 -18.30 12.17
C GLY A 372 -11.77 -17.24 11.23
N SER A 373 -12.28 -17.14 9.99
CA SER A 373 -11.92 -16.08 9.05
C SER A 373 -12.70 -14.78 9.30
N THR A 374 -12.39 -13.74 8.53
CA THR A 374 -13.12 -12.46 8.56
C THR A 374 -13.52 -12.04 7.17
N ILE A 375 -14.78 -11.61 7.01
CA ILE A 375 -15.20 -10.82 5.86
C ILE A 375 -14.72 -9.40 6.10
N CYS A 376 -13.88 -8.90 5.19
CA CYS A 376 -13.32 -7.55 5.23
C CYS A 376 -14.05 -6.69 4.20
N ILE A 377 -14.75 -5.67 4.68
CA ILE A 377 -15.47 -4.70 3.86
C ILE A 377 -14.67 -3.41 3.89
N THR A 378 -14.33 -2.87 2.73
CA THR A 378 -13.67 -1.58 2.62
C THR A 378 -14.48 -0.68 1.71
N PHE A 379 -14.61 0.58 2.08
CA PHE A 379 -15.42 1.57 1.36
C PHE A 379 -14.84 2.95 1.59
N ALA A 380 -15.31 3.94 0.84
CA ALA A 380 -14.85 5.31 1.01
C ALA A 380 -16.00 6.28 1.23
N SER A 381 -15.75 7.40 1.91
CA SER A 381 -16.75 8.45 2.10
C SER A 381 -16.89 9.32 0.84
N PRO A 382 -18.06 9.94 0.62
CA PRO A 382 -18.24 10.93 -0.43
C PRO A 382 -17.22 12.06 -0.35
N LEU A 383 -16.61 12.36 -1.49
CA LEU A 383 -15.73 13.51 -1.62
C LEU A 383 -16.54 14.76 -1.92
N SER A 384 -16.10 15.90 -1.39
CA SER A 384 -16.69 17.23 -1.68
C SER A 384 -16.19 17.77 -3.03
N PHE A 385 -16.16 16.94 -4.07
CA PHE A 385 -15.83 17.35 -5.43
C PHE A 385 -17.07 17.20 -6.31
N THR A 386 -17.46 18.28 -6.96
CA THR A 386 -18.52 18.27 -7.96
C THR A 386 -17.89 18.40 -9.32
N ASN A 387 -18.15 17.45 -10.22
CA ASN A 387 -17.74 17.60 -11.61
C ASN A 387 -18.55 18.74 -12.25
N ARG A 388 -17.84 19.77 -12.71
CA ARG A 388 -18.42 20.93 -13.41
C ARG A 388 -18.12 20.95 -14.91
N SER A 389 -17.56 19.88 -15.48
CA SER A 389 -17.17 19.82 -16.90
C SER A 389 -18.37 20.00 -17.85
N ALA A 390 -19.57 19.59 -17.42
CA ALA A 390 -20.81 19.76 -18.18
C ALA A 390 -21.53 21.10 -17.91
N GLN A 391 -21.02 21.95 -17.00
CA GLN A 391 -21.68 23.20 -16.61
C GLN A 391 -21.40 24.38 -17.55
N GLY A 392 -20.58 24.18 -18.59
CA GLY A 392 -20.39 25.12 -19.70
C GLY A 392 -20.23 26.58 -19.26
N PRO A 393 -21.01 27.54 -19.79
CA PRO A 393 -20.87 28.97 -19.51
C PRO A 393 -21.19 29.39 -18.06
N GLN A 394 -21.68 28.48 -17.20
CA GLN A 394 -21.87 28.76 -15.77
C GLN A 394 -20.55 28.77 -14.99
N VAL A 395 -19.49 28.17 -15.54
CA VAL A 395 -18.14 28.26 -15.00
C VAL A 395 -17.40 29.33 -15.78
N ARG A 396 -17.02 30.41 -15.09
CA ARG A 396 -16.22 31.48 -15.68
C ARG A 396 -14.91 30.89 -16.22
N ALA A 397 -14.62 31.12 -17.50
CA ALA A 397 -13.37 30.71 -18.12
C ALA A 397 -12.17 31.35 -17.41
N PRO A 398 -11.01 30.67 -17.35
CA PRO A 398 -9.80 31.24 -16.77
C PRO A 398 -9.40 32.50 -17.55
N GLU A 399 -8.99 33.52 -16.81
CA GLU A 399 -8.46 34.76 -17.36
C GLU A 399 -6.96 34.78 -17.08
N TYR A 400 -6.19 35.19 -18.08
CA TYR A 400 -4.74 35.31 -17.98
C TYR A 400 -4.40 36.78 -17.94
N SER A 401 -3.61 37.20 -16.95
CA SER A 401 -3.10 38.56 -16.90
C SER A 401 -1.60 38.55 -16.67
N TRP A 402 -0.89 39.36 -17.43
CA TRP A 402 0.54 39.54 -17.36
C TRP A 402 0.93 40.93 -17.85
N ILE A 403 2.21 41.27 -17.69
CA ILE A 403 2.81 42.47 -18.23
C ILE A 403 3.78 42.01 -19.32
N VAL A 404 3.70 42.62 -20.51
CA VAL A 404 4.65 42.34 -21.59
C VAL A 404 6.02 42.90 -21.20
N GLU A 405 7.06 42.09 -21.32
CA GLU A 405 8.43 42.49 -21.03
C GLU A 405 8.91 43.58 -22.00
N GLY A 406 9.67 44.55 -21.51
CA GLY A 406 10.39 45.53 -22.32
C GLY A 406 11.68 45.94 -21.64
N ASP A 407 12.52 46.68 -22.35
CA ASP A 407 13.87 47.06 -21.91
C ASP A 407 13.86 48.11 -20.78
N SER A 408 12.77 48.88 -20.66
CA SER A 408 12.58 49.93 -19.65
C SER A 408 11.15 49.93 -19.08
N ASP A 409 10.97 50.46 -17.88
CA ASP A 409 9.65 50.72 -17.27
C ASP A 409 8.83 51.77 -18.04
N LEU A 410 9.51 52.53 -18.90
CA LEU A 410 8.92 53.58 -19.73
C LEU A 410 8.52 53.10 -21.12
N ASP A 411 8.76 51.84 -21.48
CA ASP A 411 8.36 51.30 -22.77
C ASP A 411 6.84 51.12 -22.86
N ARG A 412 6.34 51.23 -24.09
CA ARG A 412 4.91 51.26 -24.41
C ARG A 412 4.64 50.30 -25.55
N ILE A 413 3.53 49.57 -25.51
CA ILE A 413 3.09 48.73 -26.64
C ILE A 413 2.52 49.65 -27.72
N VAL A 414 2.97 49.49 -28.97
CA VAL A 414 2.42 50.24 -30.10
C VAL A 414 1.01 49.72 -30.42
N PRO A 415 -0.02 50.59 -30.49
CA PRO A 415 -1.38 50.16 -30.81
C PRO A 415 -1.46 49.40 -32.14
N SER A 416 -2.28 48.35 -32.17
CA SER A 416 -2.50 47.44 -33.32
C SER A 416 -1.34 46.48 -33.65
N THR A 417 -0.29 46.43 -32.82
CA THR A 417 0.87 45.54 -33.08
C THR A 417 0.88 44.27 -32.25
N LEU A 418 0.11 44.22 -31.15
CA LEU A 418 0.07 43.08 -30.24
C LEU A 418 -0.71 41.90 -30.86
N ILE A 419 -0.01 40.79 -31.04
CA ILE A 419 -0.53 39.50 -31.50
C ILE A 419 -0.17 38.44 -30.45
N ILE A 420 -1.17 37.64 -30.07
CA ILE A 420 -1.01 36.57 -29.08
C ILE A 420 -1.45 35.25 -29.70
N GLY A 421 -0.51 34.33 -29.87
CA GLY A 421 -0.74 32.97 -30.33
C GLY A 421 -0.82 31.97 -29.19
N TYR A 422 -1.77 31.04 -29.25
CA TYR A 422 -1.86 29.93 -28.29
C TYR A 422 -2.38 28.64 -28.94
N THR A 423 -1.92 27.49 -28.46
CA THR A 423 -2.33 26.19 -28.99
C THR A 423 -3.46 25.59 -28.15
N SER A 424 -4.53 25.13 -28.80
CA SER A 424 -5.62 24.37 -28.18
C SER A 424 -6.00 23.19 -29.09
N GLY A 425 -6.00 21.98 -28.56
CA GLY A 425 -6.27 20.76 -29.31
C GLY A 425 -5.30 20.55 -30.49
N GLY A 426 -4.05 21.02 -30.36
CA GLY A 426 -3.05 20.96 -31.44
C GLY A 426 -3.26 21.96 -32.59
N THR A 427 -4.25 22.85 -32.50
CA THR A 427 -4.47 23.95 -33.45
C THR A 427 -4.00 25.28 -32.85
N VAL A 428 -3.32 26.11 -33.63
CA VAL A 428 -2.88 27.45 -33.19
C VAL A 428 -4.01 28.45 -33.42
N TYR A 429 -4.38 29.14 -32.35
CA TYR A 429 -5.38 30.22 -32.31
C TYR A 429 -4.69 31.56 -32.08
N THR A 430 -5.23 32.63 -32.65
CA THR A 430 -4.60 33.95 -32.63
C THR A 430 -5.54 35.03 -32.14
N VAL A 431 -5.04 35.88 -31.25
CA VAL A 431 -5.73 37.04 -30.69
C VAL A 431 -4.97 38.30 -31.08
N ILE A 432 -5.68 39.30 -31.56
CA ILE A 432 -5.12 40.50 -32.17
C ILE A 432 -5.66 41.74 -31.46
N ASP A 433 -4.79 42.70 -31.19
CA ASP A 433 -5.16 44.03 -30.72
C ASP A 433 -5.82 44.86 -31.83
N ASN A 434 -6.95 45.49 -31.51
CA ASN A 434 -7.71 46.31 -32.44
C ASN A 434 -7.27 47.79 -32.50
N GLY A 435 -6.18 48.17 -31.81
CA GLY A 435 -5.66 49.53 -31.78
C GLY A 435 -6.40 50.49 -30.84
N THR A 436 -7.39 50.00 -30.09
CA THR A 436 -8.19 50.78 -29.13
C THR A 436 -8.18 50.17 -27.72
N GLY A 437 -7.19 49.34 -27.41
CA GLY A 437 -7.03 48.69 -26.11
C GLY A 437 -7.92 47.45 -25.94
N LYS A 438 -8.50 46.90 -27.00
CA LYS A 438 -9.32 45.67 -26.96
C LYS A 438 -8.70 44.56 -27.79
N LEU A 439 -8.69 43.37 -27.22
CA LEU A 439 -8.26 42.14 -27.89
C LEU A 439 -9.47 41.48 -28.59
N THR A 440 -9.25 41.03 -29.83
CA THR A 440 -10.26 40.41 -30.71
C THR A 440 -9.69 39.19 -31.44
N GLY A 441 -10.53 38.39 -32.11
CA GLY A 441 -10.12 37.15 -32.78
C GLY A 441 -10.56 35.91 -31.98
N ASP A 442 -9.65 34.97 -31.78
CA ASP A 442 -9.90 33.72 -31.02
C ASP A 442 -9.88 33.92 -29.50
N GLY A 443 -10.22 35.12 -29.05
CA GLY A 443 -10.19 35.53 -27.66
C GLY A 443 -10.74 36.94 -27.52
N SER A 444 -11.03 37.30 -26.27
CA SER A 444 -11.45 38.64 -25.89
C SER A 444 -10.57 39.14 -24.76
N GLY A 445 -10.50 40.45 -24.57
CA GLY A 445 -9.61 41.00 -23.55
C GLY A 445 -9.36 42.48 -23.72
N VAL A 446 -8.43 42.98 -22.92
CA VAL A 446 -7.98 44.36 -22.95
C VAL A 446 -6.47 44.43 -22.83
N VAL A 447 -5.88 45.43 -23.47
CA VAL A 447 -4.47 45.79 -23.33
C VAL A 447 -4.40 47.26 -22.91
N ASP A 448 -3.60 47.53 -21.89
CA ASP A 448 -3.26 48.89 -21.50
C ASP A 448 -1.85 49.21 -22.03
N TYR A 449 -1.79 49.98 -23.12
CA TYR A 449 -0.54 50.29 -23.82
C TYR A 449 0.53 50.93 -22.91
N PRO A 450 0.18 51.87 -22.01
CA PRO A 450 1.16 52.49 -21.13
C PRO A 450 1.76 51.57 -20.07
N SER A 451 0.95 50.72 -19.45
CA SER A 451 1.46 49.78 -18.44
C SER A 451 1.97 48.47 -19.04
N ARG A 452 1.74 48.24 -20.34
CA ARG A 452 1.98 46.96 -21.02
C ARG A 452 1.21 45.79 -20.42
N SER A 453 0.20 46.07 -19.59
CA SER A 453 -0.60 45.04 -18.94
C SER A 453 -1.64 44.50 -19.90
N VAL A 454 -1.76 43.18 -19.93
CA VAL A 454 -2.67 42.45 -20.79
C VAL A 454 -3.60 41.62 -19.92
N LEU A 455 -4.88 41.61 -20.29
CA LEU A 455 -5.89 40.70 -19.76
C LEU A 455 -6.51 39.92 -20.92
N LEU A 456 -6.25 38.62 -20.97
CA LEU A 456 -6.72 37.72 -22.02
C LEU A 456 -7.78 36.75 -21.49
N ARG A 457 -8.85 36.60 -22.27
CA ARG A 457 -9.87 35.57 -22.15
C ARG A 457 -9.89 34.74 -23.45
N PRO A 458 -9.22 33.58 -23.49
CA PRO A 458 -9.22 32.71 -24.66
C PRO A 458 -10.63 32.20 -24.97
N ALA A 459 -10.99 32.12 -26.25
CA ALA A 459 -12.22 31.43 -26.67
C ALA A 459 -12.09 29.90 -26.57
N HIS A 460 -10.86 29.39 -26.72
CA HIS A 460 -10.50 27.98 -26.58
C HIS A 460 -9.50 27.80 -25.43
N MET A 461 -9.64 26.73 -24.66
CA MET A 461 -8.76 26.49 -23.51
C MET A 461 -7.36 26.08 -23.98
N PRO A 462 -6.28 26.80 -23.60
CA PRO A 462 -4.92 26.42 -23.99
C PRO A 462 -4.56 25.00 -23.52
N ASP A 463 -3.77 24.29 -24.35
CA ASP A 463 -3.30 22.93 -24.03
C ASP A 463 -2.41 22.91 -22.78
N ALA A 464 -2.34 21.75 -22.12
CA ALA A 464 -1.50 21.61 -20.93
C ALA A 464 -0.03 21.84 -21.28
N GLY A 465 0.59 22.87 -20.69
CA GLY A 465 1.97 23.27 -20.99
C GLY A 465 2.14 24.13 -22.24
N ALA A 466 1.04 24.57 -22.88
CA ALA A 466 1.10 25.52 -23.98
C ALA A 466 1.75 26.84 -23.50
N GLN A 467 2.61 27.39 -24.35
CA GLN A 467 3.21 28.72 -24.15
C GLN A 467 2.43 29.74 -24.98
N LEU A 468 2.17 30.90 -24.39
CA LEU A 468 1.63 32.04 -25.12
C LEU A 468 2.78 32.66 -25.94
N GLN A 469 2.64 32.65 -27.26
CA GLN A 469 3.54 33.38 -28.14
C GLN A 469 3.04 34.82 -28.23
N ILE A 470 3.87 35.79 -27.85
CA ILE A 470 3.50 37.20 -27.83
C ILE A 470 4.43 37.92 -28.80
N ASP A 471 3.84 38.49 -29.83
CA ASP A 471 4.53 39.32 -30.81
C ASP A 471 3.98 40.75 -30.69
N CYS A 472 4.83 41.74 -30.44
CA CYS A 472 4.44 43.14 -30.37
C CYS A 472 5.61 44.06 -30.68
N GLU A 473 5.31 45.29 -31.12
CA GLU A 473 6.29 46.35 -31.21
C GLU A 473 6.25 47.21 -29.94
N LEU A 474 7.43 47.50 -29.40
CA LEU A 474 7.60 48.37 -28.24
C LEU A 474 8.25 49.68 -28.67
N GLU A 475 7.74 50.79 -28.15
CA GLU A 475 8.35 52.11 -28.29
C GLU A 475 8.83 52.61 -26.93
N ALA A 476 10.08 53.08 -26.89
CA ALA A 476 10.64 53.74 -25.73
C ALA A 476 10.10 55.17 -25.62
N LEU A 477 9.77 55.61 -24.40
CA LEU A 477 9.41 57.01 -24.15
C LEU A 477 10.62 57.92 -24.39
N VAL A 478 10.56 58.77 -25.41
CA VAL A 478 11.58 59.78 -25.69
C VAL A 478 11.23 61.08 -24.98
N THR A 479 12.12 61.54 -24.09
CA THR A 479 12.02 62.87 -23.47
C THR A 479 12.93 63.84 -24.20
N GLU A 480 12.34 64.86 -24.83
CA GLU A 480 13.07 65.95 -25.49
C GLU A 480 13.01 67.23 -24.65
N ILE A 481 14.16 67.85 -24.38
CA ILE A 481 14.25 69.14 -23.70
C ILE A 481 14.41 70.24 -24.75
N ILE A 482 13.37 71.05 -24.94
CA ILE A 482 13.41 72.20 -25.86
C ILE A 482 14.00 73.39 -25.11
N ALA A 483 15.30 73.62 -25.29
CA ALA A 483 16.06 74.64 -24.54
C ALA A 483 15.68 76.10 -24.90
N ALA A 484 15.12 76.34 -26.08
CA ALA A 484 14.71 77.67 -26.54
C ALA A 484 13.43 77.58 -27.40
N PRO A 485 12.23 77.50 -26.79
CA PRO A 485 10.97 77.31 -27.51
C PRO A 485 10.51 78.52 -28.34
N GLY A 486 11.30 79.61 -28.39
CA GLY A 486 10.91 80.89 -28.97
C GLY A 486 10.04 81.73 -28.02
N SER A 487 9.91 83.03 -28.32
CA SER A 487 8.98 83.91 -27.62
C SER A 487 7.56 83.72 -28.17
N PRO A 488 6.50 83.85 -27.35
CA PRO A 488 5.13 83.86 -27.84
C PRO A 488 4.93 84.93 -28.93
N ASP A 489 4.15 84.60 -29.95
CA ASP A 489 3.72 85.59 -30.94
C ASP A 489 2.71 86.61 -30.35
N ALA A 490 2.25 87.56 -31.15
CA ALA A 490 1.27 88.57 -30.71
C ALA A 490 -0.08 87.97 -30.27
N ALA A 491 -0.36 86.70 -30.60
CA ALA A 491 -1.55 85.95 -30.19
C ALA A 491 -1.29 85.02 -28.98
N GLY A 492 -0.06 84.97 -28.45
CA GLY A 492 0.32 84.12 -27.32
C GLY A 492 0.63 82.67 -27.70
N ILE A 493 0.87 82.39 -28.98
CA ILE A 493 1.17 81.05 -29.50
C ILE A 493 2.70 80.85 -29.54
N ILE A 494 3.13 79.66 -29.12
CA ILE A 494 4.54 79.22 -29.20
C ILE A 494 4.60 78.08 -30.21
N HIS A 495 5.41 78.25 -31.26
CA HIS A 495 5.71 77.20 -32.22
C HIS A 495 7.02 76.51 -31.83
N PHE A 496 6.95 75.21 -31.58
CA PHE A 496 8.13 74.37 -31.38
C PHE A 496 8.05 73.15 -32.31
N GLN A 497 9.21 72.62 -32.67
CA GLN A 497 9.34 71.40 -33.45
C GLN A 497 9.93 70.32 -32.55
N THR A 498 9.36 69.12 -32.60
CA THR A 498 9.93 67.93 -31.97
C THR A 498 10.92 67.27 -32.93
N ALA A 499 12.00 66.69 -32.40
CA ALA A 499 13.00 65.99 -33.19
C ALA A 499 12.45 64.72 -33.87
N GLN A 500 11.39 64.14 -33.31
CA GLN A 500 10.67 62.98 -33.84
C GLN A 500 9.17 63.25 -33.85
N VAL A 501 8.45 62.59 -34.77
CA VAL A 501 6.98 62.67 -34.81
C VAL A 501 6.43 61.77 -33.69
N PRO A 502 5.72 62.31 -32.70
CA PRO A 502 5.13 61.49 -31.63
C PRO A 502 4.03 60.60 -32.21
N ALA A 503 3.91 59.37 -31.68
CA ALA A 503 2.79 58.50 -31.97
C ALA A 503 1.45 59.17 -31.60
N ALA A 504 0.38 58.79 -32.29
CA ALA A 504 -0.92 59.42 -32.07
C ALA A 504 -1.40 59.24 -30.61
N GLY A 505 -1.64 60.36 -29.92
CA GLY A 505 -2.19 60.37 -28.56
C GLY A 505 -1.19 60.11 -27.42
N THR A 506 0.12 60.19 -27.67
CA THR A 506 1.15 59.96 -26.64
C THR A 506 1.92 61.24 -26.24
N PHE A 507 1.54 62.40 -26.76
CA PHE A 507 2.27 63.65 -26.58
C PHE A 507 1.97 64.31 -25.22
N GLN A 508 3.02 64.52 -24.42
CA GLN A 508 2.97 65.28 -23.17
C GLN A 508 3.94 66.46 -23.22
N LEU A 509 3.45 67.66 -22.93
CA LEU A 509 4.23 68.89 -22.84
C LEU A 509 4.24 69.40 -21.41
N THR A 510 5.43 69.60 -20.86
CA THR A 510 5.62 70.33 -19.61
C THR A 510 6.37 71.61 -19.92
N TYR A 511 5.79 72.75 -19.55
CA TYR A 511 6.42 74.05 -19.77
C TYR A 511 6.38 74.90 -18.50
N VAL A 512 7.29 75.86 -18.45
CA VAL A 512 7.40 76.85 -17.40
C VAL A 512 7.11 78.21 -17.99
N VAL A 513 6.23 78.97 -17.35
CA VAL A 513 6.01 80.38 -17.68
C VAL A 513 6.65 81.23 -16.59
N SER A 514 7.58 82.11 -16.99
CA SER A 514 8.12 83.15 -16.12
C SER A 514 7.70 84.52 -16.66
N ARG A 515 7.06 85.35 -15.82
CA ARG A 515 6.72 86.73 -16.18
C ARG A 515 7.89 87.65 -15.84
N ALA A 516 8.58 88.17 -16.86
CA ALA A 516 9.52 89.27 -16.67
C ALA A 516 8.74 90.56 -16.37
N VAL A 517 8.89 91.10 -15.16
CA VAL A 517 8.32 92.41 -14.79
C VAL A 517 9.44 93.44 -14.94
N SER A 518 9.41 94.24 -16.01
CA SER A 518 10.30 95.40 -16.11
C SER A 518 9.82 96.48 -15.13
N SER A 519 10.71 96.95 -14.27
CA SER A 519 10.44 98.08 -13.38
C SER A 519 10.29 99.35 -14.21
N SER A 520 9.07 99.85 -14.36
CA SER A 520 8.86 101.23 -14.80
C SER A 520 9.24 102.17 -13.64
N SER A 521 10.13 103.11 -13.92
CA SER A 521 10.63 104.09 -12.96
C SER A 521 9.48 105.01 -12.50
N GLY A 522 9.01 104.85 -11.26
CA GLY A 522 8.07 105.81 -10.69
C GLY A 522 7.27 105.36 -9.47
N ALA A 523 7.93 104.84 -8.43
CA ALA A 523 7.52 104.99 -7.02
C ALA A 523 8.44 104.17 -6.10
N GLN A 524 9.09 104.81 -5.12
CA GLN A 524 9.77 104.11 -4.03
C GLN A 524 8.77 103.77 -2.93
N LEU A 525 8.58 102.48 -2.65
CA LEU A 525 7.81 101.98 -1.53
C LEU A 525 8.78 101.66 -0.38
N THR A 526 8.83 102.50 0.65
CA THR A 526 9.64 102.34 1.87
C THR A 526 9.01 101.36 2.86
N THR A 527 8.81 100.11 2.45
CA THR A 527 8.56 98.99 3.37
C THR A 527 9.44 97.80 2.97
N THR A 528 10.27 97.37 3.91
CA THR A 528 11.41 96.48 3.73
C THR A 528 11.00 95.01 3.60
N THR A 529 10.09 94.68 2.68
CA THR A 529 9.88 93.28 2.22
C THR A 529 9.22 93.26 0.84
N ALA A 530 9.89 93.82 -0.17
CA ALA A 530 9.51 93.62 -1.57
C ALA A 530 10.49 92.65 -2.24
N SER A 531 10.50 91.39 -1.80
CA SER A 531 11.07 90.31 -2.61
C SER A 531 10.06 90.00 -3.72
N LYS A 532 10.15 90.70 -4.86
CA LYS A 532 9.49 90.27 -6.10
C LYS A 532 10.31 89.12 -6.69
N THR A 533 10.06 87.92 -6.18
CA THR A 533 10.68 86.70 -6.69
C THR A 533 10.08 86.35 -8.04
N THR A 534 10.88 85.80 -8.94
CA THR A 534 10.42 85.23 -10.21
C THR A 534 9.53 84.03 -9.91
N ASP A 535 8.21 84.22 -9.89
CA ASP A 535 7.29 83.10 -9.69
C ASP A 535 7.29 82.24 -10.97
N ILE A 536 7.92 81.06 -10.84
CA ILE A 536 7.97 80.01 -11.86
C ILE A 536 6.75 79.13 -11.61
N THR A 537 5.78 79.16 -12.53
CA THR A 537 4.63 78.23 -12.50
C THR A 537 4.88 77.12 -13.51
N TYR A 538 4.90 75.88 -13.03
CA TYR A 538 4.95 74.68 -13.87
C TYR A 538 3.52 74.31 -14.29
N THR A 539 3.29 74.16 -15.59
CA THR A 539 2.00 73.68 -16.12
C THR A 539 2.28 72.52 -17.06
N SER A 540 1.66 71.37 -16.79
CA SER A 540 1.71 70.18 -17.66
C SER A 540 0.41 70.06 -18.46
N ARG A 541 0.51 69.79 -19.76
CA ARG A 541 -0.63 69.37 -20.60
C ARG A 541 -0.29 68.07 -21.32
N SER A 542 -1.23 67.14 -21.33
CA SER A 542 -1.15 65.87 -22.09
C SER A 542 -2.28 65.82 -23.12
N VAL A 543 -2.00 65.28 -24.30
CA VAL A 543 -3.02 65.05 -25.34
C VAL A 543 -3.03 63.57 -25.74
N PRO A 544 -4.18 62.86 -25.61
CA PRO A 544 -5.49 63.39 -25.25
C PRO A 544 -5.57 63.85 -23.78
N GLU A 545 -6.39 64.87 -23.51
CA GLU A 545 -6.66 65.31 -22.14
C GLU A 545 -7.36 64.17 -21.40
N TYR A 546 -6.64 63.51 -20.50
CA TYR A 546 -7.22 62.54 -19.59
C TYR A 546 -7.97 63.29 -18.48
N TYR A 547 -9.28 63.13 -18.43
CA TYR A 547 -10.13 63.64 -17.36
C TYR A 547 -10.33 62.54 -16.31
N GLU A 548 -9.73 62.69 -15.12
CA GLU A 548 -10.09 61.85 -13.98
C GLU A 548 -11.55 62.11 -13.59
N PRO A 549 -12.43 61.09 -13.54
CA PRO A 549 -13.74 61.25 -12.93
C PRO A 549 -13.56 61.56 -11.44
N ALA A 550 -14.32 62.54 -10.94
CA ALA A 550 -14.24 62.99 -9.55
C ALA A 550 -14.37 61.80 -8.57
N ALA A 551 -13.48 61.78 -7.57
CA ALA A 551 -13.40 60.76 -6.54
C ALA A 551 -14.73 60.63 -5.76
N GLY A 552 -15.56 59.66 -6.15
CA GLY A 552 -16.59 59.11 -5.29
C GLY A 552 -15.92 58.32 -4.16
N THR A 553 -16.30 58.60 -2.92
CA THR A 553 -15.79 57.95 -1.70
C THR A 553 -15.86 56.42 -1.78
N GLY A 554 -14.69 55.75 -1.73
CA GLY A 554 -14.58 54.31 -1.42
C GLY A 554 -13.74 53.51 -2.42
N VAL A 555 -12.43 53.43 -2.19
CA VAL A 555 -11.54 52.45 -2.84
C VAL A 555 -11.62 51.11 -2.08
N PRO A 556 -11.49 49.96 -2.74
CA PRO A 556 -10.18 49.33 -2.71
C PRO A 556 -9.77 48.77 -4.08
N TYR A 557 -8.60 49.24 -4.56
CA TYR A 557 -7.84 48.81 -5.72
C TYR A 557 -8.53 48.86 -7.10
N VAL A 558 -7.73 49.15 -8.12
CA VAL A 558 -8.11 49.22 -9.53
C VAL A 558 -8.84 47.94 -9.94
N ASN A 559 -10.17 48.03 -9.99
CA ASN A 559 -11.02 46.95 -10.45
C ASN A 559 -11.11 47.09 -11.97
N TRP A 560 -10.43 46.19 -12.67
CA TRP A 560 -10.57 45.99 -14.12
C TRP A 560 -12.05 46.07 -14.54
N PRO A 561 -12.39 46.62 -15.72
CA PRO A 561 -13.78 46.78 -16.11
C PRO A 561 -14.43 45.41 -16.26
N ARG A 562 -15.47 45.16 -15.47
CA ARG A 562 -16.43 44.09 -15.74
C ARG A 562 -17.13 44.45 -17.05
N SER A 563 -16.90 43.68 -18.11
CA SER A 563 -17.75 43.75 -19.31
C SER A 563 -19.17 43.36 -18.89
N THR A 564 -20.09 44.31 -18.92
CA THR A 564 -21.53 44.04 -18.84
C THR A 564 -21.90 43.15 -20.01
N ALA A 565 -22.27 41.91 -19.71
CA ALA A 565 -22.87 40.99 -20.66
C ALA A 565 -24.21 41.57 -21.13
N GLY A 566 -24.36 41.71 -22.44
CA GLY A 566 -25.63 41.71 -23.15
C GLY A 566 -25.73 40.40 -23.91
#